data_AF-A0A6N6PM47-F1
#
_entry.id   AF-A0A6N6PM47-F1
#
_cell.length_a   1.000
_cell.length_b   1.000
_cell.length_c   1.000
_cell.angle_alpha   90.00
_cell.angle_beta   90.00
_cell.angle_gamma   90.00
#
_symmetry.space_group_name_H-M   'P 1'
#
loop_
_entity.id
_entity.type
_entity.pdbx_description
1 polymer ?
#
loop_
_entity_poly.entity_id
_entity_poly.type
_entity_poly.pdbx_seq_one_letter_code
_entity_poly.pdbx_strand_id
1 'polypeptide(L)'
;MCLHAGEWGAQAHEQTLEVETAARAIELSEWFAAQQLDILSAGRHAGRRKVRDEVLALLADKPTGITGRDVQRARICRTAEEAHALLAAMESEDALTGTDSKPDGGGCVTRTFSRPRK
;
A
#
# COMPACT_ATOMS: atom_id res chain seq x y z
N MET A 1 -28.63 16.18 3.39
CA MET A 1 -29.94 15.50 3.60
C MET A 1 -30.03 14.67 4.89
N CYS A 2 -28.98 13.97 5.35
CA CYS A 2 -29.08 13.16 6.59
C CYS A 2 -29.29 13.98 7.88
N LEU A 3 -28.74 15.21 7.98
CA LEU A 3 -29.00 16.09 9.13
C LEU A 3 -30.47 16.57 9.17
N HIS A 4 -30.98 17.07 8.04
CA HIS A 4 -32.40 17.46 7.90
C HIS A 4 -33.35 16.29 8.15
N ALA A 5 -33.02 15.10 7.63
CA ALA A 5 -33.79 13.89 7.90
C ALA A 5 -33.65 13.39 9.35
N GLY A 6 -32.52 13.62 10.01
CA GLY A 6 -32.34 13.29 11.43
C GLY A 6 -33.11 14.23 12.36
N GLU A 7 -33.28 15.49 11.94
CA GLU A 7 -34.01 16.52 12.69
C GLU A 7 -35.53 16.39 12.53
N TRP A 8 -36.01 16.08 11.32
CA TRP A 8 -37.43 16.06 10.99
C TRP A 8 -38.01 14.66 10.71
N GLY A 9 -37.16 13.62 10.67
CA GLY A 9 -37.59 12.24 10.45
C GLY A 9 -38.36 12.06 9.14
N ALA A 10 -39.50 11.36 9.21
CA ALA A 10 -40.36 11.10 8.06
C ALA A 10 -40.98 12.37 7.44
N GLN A 11 -41.06 13.47 8.20
CA GLN A 11 -41.64 14.74 7.75
C GLN A 11 -40.61 15.69 7.14
N ALA A 12 -39.36 15.27 7.00
CA ALA A 12 -38.28 16.10 6.45
C ALA A 12 -38.58 16.64 5.03
N HIS A 13 -39.42 15.93 4.27
CA HIS A 13 -39.83 16.34 2.92
C HIS A 13 -40.84 17.50 2.91
N GLU A 14 -41.52 17.76 4.03
CA GLU A 14 -42.48 18.86 4.20
C GLU A 14 -41.81 20.13 4.73
N GLN A 15 -40.57 20.02 5.22
CA GLN A 15 -39.81 21.11 5.82
C GLN A 15 -38.79 21.69 4.85
N THR A 16 -38.79 23.01 4.72
CA THR A 16 -37.85 23.74 3.87
C THR A 16 -36.41 23.50 4.36
N LEU A 17 -35.55 23.02 3.48
CA LEU A 17 -34.13 22.84 3.79
C LEU A 17 -33.46 24.22 3.86
N GLU A 18 -33.04 24.61 5.05
CA GLU A 18 -32.27 25.84 5.23
C GLU A 18 -30.87 25.70 4.63
N VAL A 19 -30.37 26.80 4.06
CA VAL A 19 -29.03 26.86 3.44
C VAL A 19 -27.94 26.51 4.47
N GLU A 20 -28.12 26.90 5.72
CA GLU A 20 -27.20 26.58 6.81
C GLU A 20 -27.15 25.06 7.10
N THR A 21 -28.32 24.40 7.15
CA THR A 21 -28.41 22.94 7.32
C THR A 21 -27.79 22.19 6.15
N ALA A 22 -27.94 22.71 4.93
CA ALA A 22 -27.27 22.16 3.76
C ALA A 22 -25.73 22.31 3.85
N ALA A 23 -25.24 23.49 4.25
CA ALA A 23 -23.82 23.77 4.40
C ALA A 23 -23.16 22.87 5.47
N ARG A 24 -23.79 22.74 6.64
CA ARG A 24 -23.31 21.84 7.70
C ARG A 24 -23.29 20.37 7.27
N ALA A 25 -24.26 19.94 6.46
CA ALA A 25 -24.29 18.59 5.93
C ALA A 25 -23.15 18.32 4.93
N ILE A 26 -22.76 19.33 4.13
CA ILE A 26 -21.62 19.25 3.22
C ILE A 26 -20.33 19.16 4.03
N GLU A 27 -20.12 20.05 5.00
CA GLU A 27 -18.93 20.05 5.85
C GLU A 27 -18.73 18.70 6.56
N LEU A 28 -19.80 18.14 7.12
CA LEU A 28 -19.76 16.82 7.74
C LEU A 28 -19.39 15.71 6.73
N SER A 29 -19.90 15.80 5.51
CA SER A 29 -19.61 14.80 4.46
C SER A 29 -18.15 14.88 4.02
N GLU A 30 -17.61 16.10 3.87
CA GLU A 30 -16.20 16.34 3.54
C GLU A 30 -15.27 15.84 4.66
N TRP A 31 -15.59 16.18 5.92
CA TRP A 31 -14.85 15.67 7.07
C TRP A 31 -14.84 14.14 7.12
N PHE A 32 -16.00 13.51 6.95
CA PHE A 32 -16.08 12.05 6.96
C PHE A 32 -15.27 11.42 5.82
N ALA A 33 -15.34 11.99 4.62
CA ALA A 33 -14.54 11.53 3.49
C ALA A 33 -13.03 11.62 3.78
N ALA A 34 -12.58 12.73 4.39
CA ALA A 34 -11.19 12.88 4.83
C ALA A 34 -10.79 11.81 5.85
N GLN A 35 -11.63 11.57 6.88
CA GLN A 35 -11.36 10.52 7.86
C GLN A 35 -11.28 9.12 7.24
N GLN A 36 -12.13 8.80 6.26
CA GLN A 36 -12.05 7.53 5.53
C GLN A 36 -10.73 7.40 4.77
N LEU A 37 -10.25 8.47 4.14
CA LEU A 37 -8.97 8.48 3.45
C LEU A 37 -7.79 8.28 4.41
N ASP A 38 -7.85 8.89 5.60
CA ASP A 38 -6.82 8.74 6.64
C ASP A 38 -6.75 7.31 7.17
N ILE A 39 -7.90 6.67 7.44
CA ILE A 39 -7.96 5.27 7.87
C ILE A 39 -7.38 4.36 6.78
N LEU A 40 -7.77 4.58 5.51
CA LEU A 40 -7.25 3.82 4.38
C LEU A 40 -5.74 4.02 4.20
N SER A 41 -5.23 5.24 4.40
CA SER A 41 -3.80 5.53 4.29
C SER A 41 -3.01 4.82 5.39
N ALA A 42 -3.48 4.86 6.64
CA ALA A 42 -2.89 4.15 7.77
C ALA A 42 -2.85 2.63 7.52
N GLY A 43 -3.94 2.07 7.00
CA GLY A 43 -4.02 0.67 6.61
C GLY A 43 -3.01 0.30 5.50
N ARG A 44 -2.89 1.13 4.46
CA ARG A 44 -1.90 0.94 3.39
C ARG A 44 -0.46 0.99 3.91
N HIS A 45 -0.15 1.92 4.82
CA HIS A 45 1.16 2.00 5.43
C HIS A 45 1.48 0.77 6.28
N ALA A 46 0.52 0.28 7.08
CA ALA A 46 0.69 -0.95 7.85
C ALA A 46 0.90 -2.17 6.94
N GLY A 47 0.12 -2.29 5.86
CA GLY A 47 0.28 -3.34 4.86
C GLY A 47 1.66 -3.29 4.19
N ARG A 48 2.12 -2.10 3.77
CA ARG A 48 3.45 -1.92 3.17
C ARG A 48 4.57 -2.31 4.13
N ARG A 49 4.47 -1.93 5.41
CA ARG A 49 5.45 -2.33 6.44
C ARG A 49 5.48 -3.84 6.62
N LYS A 50 4.33 -4.49 6.74
CA LYS A 50 4.25 -5.95 6.89
C LYS A 50 4.92 -6.68 5.72
N VAL A 51 4.63 -6.27 4.48
CA VAL A 51 5.26 -6.84 3.28
C VAL A 51 6.78 -6.65 3.30
N ARG A 52 7.24 -5.45 3.71
CA ARG A 52 8.67 -5.17 3.87
C ARG A 52 9.33 -6.09 4.91
N ASP A 53 8.69 -6.29 6.05
CA ASP A 53 9.20 -7.13 7.12
C ASP A 53 9.30 -8.59 6.67
N GLU A 54 8.33 -9.10 5.91
CA GLU A 54 8.36 -10.45 5.32
C GLU A 54 9.53 -10.62 4.33
N VAL A 55 9.83 -9.62 3.49
CA VAL A 55 10.99 -9.65 2.59
C VAL A 55 12.31 -9.64 3.37
N LEU A 56 12.41 -8.85 4.43
CA LEU A 56 13.61 -8.79 5.28
C LEU A 56 13.82 -10.08 6.07
N ALA A 57 12.74 -10.75 6.48
CA ALA A 57 12.77 -12.08 7.09
C ALA A 57 13.25 -13.13 6.08
N LEU A 58 12.74 -13.10 4.84
CA LEU A 58 13.19 -14.01 3.77
C LEU A 58 14.70 -13.85 3.47
N LEU A 59 15.22 -12.63 3.55
CA LEU A 59 16.66 -12.35 3.43
C LEU A 59 17.49 -12.88 4.61
N ALA A 60 16.91 -12.98 5.82
CA ALA A 60 17.60 -13.56 6.95
C ALA A 60 17.86 -15.06 6.74
N ASP A 61 16.91 -15.75 6.09
CA ASP A 61 17.04 -17.17 5.74
C ASP A 61 17.94 -17.40 4.52
N LYS A 62 18.13 -16.39 3.67
CA LYS A 62 18.95 -16.44 2.43
C LYS A 62 19.97 -15.29 2.39
N PRO A 63 21.09 -15.40 3.13
CA PRO A 63 22.09 -14.33 3.21
C PRO A 63 22.84 -14.09 1.89
N THR A 64 22.80 -15.03 0.95
CA THR A 64 23.35 -14.88 -0.41
C THR A 64 22.54 -13.92 -1.30
N GLY A 65 21.37 -13.50 -0.84
CA GLY A 65 20.43 -12.65 -1.58
C GLY A 65 19.23 -13.43 -2.11
N ILE A 66 18.20 -12.67 -2.51
CA ILE A 66 16.92 -13.16 -3.00
C ILE A 66 16.61 -12.59 -4.39
N THR A 67 15.85 -13.33 -5.18
CA THR A 67 15.33 -12.86 -6.47
C THR A 67 13.83 -12.59 -6.39
N GLY A 68 13.26 -11.91 -7.38
CA GLY A 68 11.80 -11.74 -7.48
C GLY A 68 11.03 -13.08 -7.47
N ARG A 69 11.64 -14.15 -8.02
CA ARG A 69 11.08 -15.51 -7.97
C ARG A 69 11.02 -16.06 -6.55
N ASP A 70 12.00 -15.76 -5.70
CA ASP A 70 11.98 -16.20 -4.30
C ASP A 70 10.85 -15.53 -3.52
N VAL A 71 10.65 -14.22 -3.73
CA VAL A 71 9.56 -13.44 -3.12
C VAL A 71 8.19 -13.97 -3.55
N GLN A 72 8.01 -14.27 -4.85
CA GLN A 72 6.78 -14.87 -5.35
C GLN A 72 6.54 -16.27 -4.76
N ARG A 73 7.59 -17.11 -4.68
CA ARG A 73 7.51 -18.46 -4.10
C ARG A 73 7.16 -18.43 -2.61
N ALA A 74 7.63 -17.42 -1.89
CA ALA A 74 7.26 -17.15 -0.50
C ALA A 74 5.83 -16.60 -0.34
N ARG A 75 5.09 -16.39 -1.43
CA ARG A 75 3.71 -15.88 -1.46
C ARG A 75 3.55 -14.47 -0.85
N ILE A 76 4.63 -13.70 -0.77
CA ILE A 76 4.62 -12.30 -0.34
C ILE A 76 3.91 -11.43 -1.39
N CYS A 77 4.15 -11.71 -2.68
CA CYS A 77 3.45 -11.11 -3.81
C CYS A 77 2.70 -12.18 -4.62
N ARG A 78 1.67 -11.77 -5.37
CA ARG A 78 0.87 -12.69 -6.18
C ARG A 78 1.55 -13.01 -7.50
N THR A 79 2.25 -12.04 -8.08
CA THR A 79 2.92 -12.19 -9.37
C THR A 79 4.42 -11.93 -9.27
N ALA A 80 5.16 -12.40 -10.29
CA ALA A 80 6.59 -12.12 -10.41
C ALA A 80 6.86 -10.63 -10.68
N GLU A 81 6.00 -9.98 -11.47
CA GLU A 81 6.12 -8.55 -11.78
C GLU A 81 5.92 -7.68 -10.54
N GLU A 82 4.93 -7.99 -9.70
CA GLU A 82 4.73 -7.34 -8.40
C GLU A 82 5.95 -7.52 -7.49
N ALA A 83 6.53 -8.73 -7.46
CA ALA A 83 7.73 -9.00 -6.68
C ALA A 83 8.94 -8.18 -7.18
N HIS A 84 9.11 -8.04 -8.50
CA HIS A 84 10.17 -7.21 -9.07
C HIS A 84 9.97 -5.73 -8.75
N ALA A 85 8.74 -5.21 -8.90
CA ALA A 85 8.41 -3.83 -8.57
C ALA A 85 8.61 -3.54 -7.07
N LEU A 86 8.22 -4.46 -6.19
CA LEU A 86 8.44 -4.35 -4.75
C LEU A 86 9.93 -4.27 -4.40
N LEU A 87 10.75 -5.17 -4.94
CA LEU A 87 12.19 -5.20 -4.67
C LEU A 87 12.90 -3.96 -5.22
N ALA A 88 12.50 -3.48 -6.41
CA ALA A 88 13.03 -2.25 -6.98
C ALA A 88 12.66 -1.02 -6.15
N ALA A 89 11.43 -0.95 -5.62
CA ALA A 89 11.02 0.12 -4.71
C ALA A 89 11.85 0.09 -3.42
N MET A 90 12.05 -1.09 -2.83
CA MET A 90 12.89 -1.25 -1.62
C MET A 90 14.37 -0.90 -1.88
N GLU A 91 14.89 -1.16 -3.08
CA GLU A 91 16.22 -0.71 -3.50
C GLU A 91 16.29 0.82 -3.59
N SER A 92 15.28 1.48 -4.16
CA SER A 92 15.23 2.95 -4.24
C SER A 92 15.09 3.65 -2.88
N GLU A 93 14.61 2.94 -1.87
CA GLU A 93 14.51 3.38 -0.48
C GLU A 93 15.77 3.03 0.35
N ASP A 94 16.86 2.62 -0.30
CA ASP A 94 18.13 2.16 0.31
C ASP A 94 17.97 0.98 1.30
N ALA A 95 16.83 0.28 1.27
CA ALA A 95 16.57 -0.86 2.14
C ALA A 95 17.26 -2.14 1.62
N LEU A 96 17.58 -2.20 0.33
CA LEU A 96 18.21 -3.33 -0.36
C LEU A 96 19.26 -2.83 -1.35
N THR A 97 20.17 -3.71 -1.75
CA THR A 97 21.10 -3.49 -2.86
C THR A 97 20.90 -4.57 -3.90
N GLY A 98 20.60 -4.16 -5.14
CA GLY A 98 20.50 -5.05 -6.29
C GLY A 98 21.85 -5.28 -6.96
N THR A 99 22.07 -6.49 -7.46
CA THR A 99 23.22 -6.84 -8.28
C THR A 99 22.74 -7.66 -9.46
N ASP A 100 23.11 -7.22 -10.67
CA ASP A 100 22.81 -7.92 -11.90
C ASP A 100 23.94 -8.90 -12.22
N SER A 101 23.59 -10.17 -12.41
CA SER A 101 24.52 -11.20 -12.87
C SER A 101 24.09 -11.72 -14.24
N LYS A 102 25.01 -11.66 -15.21
CA LYS A 102 24.83 -12.28 -16.52
C LYS A 102 25.50 -13.66 -16.49
N PRO A 103 24.80 -14.74 -16.87
CA PRO A 103 25.42 -16.06 -16.94
C PRO A 103 26.39 -16.15 -18.13
N ASP A 104 27.56 -16.75 -17.92
CA ASP A 104 28.67 -16.83 -18.89
C ASP A 104 28.31 -17.57 -20.19
N GLY A 105 27.39 -18.54 -20.12
CA GLY A 105 26.95 -19.34 -21.27
C GLY A 105 25.85 -18.72 -22.13
N GLY A 106 25.49 -17.46 -21.88
CA GLY A 106 24.31 -16.82 -22.47
C GLY A 106 23.02 -17.16 -21.71
N GLY A 107 22.15 -16.17 -21.57
CA GLY A 107 20.92 -16.26 -20.79
C GLY A 107 20.43 -14.88 -20.35
N CYS A 108 19.24 -14.84 -19.74
CA CYS A 108 18.66 -13.61 -19.24
C CYS A 108 19.41 -13.12 -17.99
N VAL A 109 19.63 -11.81 -17.90
CA VAL A 109 20.23 -11.17 -16.72
C VAL A 109 19.36 -11.48 -15.50
N THR A 110 19.96 -11.99 -14.44
CA THR A 110 19.27 -12.24 -13.18
C THR A 110 19.67 -11.18 -12.16
N ARG A 111 18.69 -10.42 -11.69
CA ARG A 111 18.88 -9.43 -10.62
C ARG A 111 18.66 -10.11 -9.27
N THR A 112 19.66 -10.02 -8.41
CA THR A 112 19.64 -10.53 -7.03
C THR A 112 19.68 -9.35 -6.07
N PHE A 113 18.83 -9.37 -5.04
CA PHE A 113 18.74 -8.32 -4.04
C PHE A 113 19.27 -8.84 -2.71
N SER A 114 20.10 -8.05 -2.04
CA SER A 114 20.69 -8.38 -0.76
C SER A 114 20.61 -7.20 0.20
N ARG A 115 20.95 -7.41 1.48
CA ARG A 115 21.05 -6.31 2.44
C ARG A 115 22.15 -5.35 1.99
N PRO A 116 22.00 -4.03 2.25
CA PRO A 116 23.03 -3.06 1.94
C PRO A 116 24.34 -3.44 2.65
N ARG A 117 25.45 -3.45 1.89
CA ARG A 117 26.78 -3.55 2.48
C ARG A 117 27.10 -2.19 3.12
N LYS A 118 27.21 -2.15 4.45
CA LYS A 118 27.70 -0.99 5.20
C LYS A 118 29.19 -0.79 4.97
#